data_AF-A0A0S9QQW0-F1
#
_entry.id   AF-A0A0S9QQW0-F1
#
_cell.length_a   1.000
_cell.length_b   1.000
_cell.length_c   1.000
_cell.angle_alpha   90.00
_cell.angle_beta   90.00
_cell.angle_gamma   90.00
#
_symmetry.space_group_name_H-M   'P 1'
#
loop_
_entity.id
_entity.type
_entity.pdbx_description
1 polymer ?
#
loop_
_entity_poly.entity_id
_entity_poly.type
_entity_poly.pdbx_seq_one_letter_code
_entity_poly.pdbx_strand_id
1 'polypeptide(L)'
;MAERNDAEISDGTAPNGPTMVWTLALATALLGLVALPRRTGREARTERSEPTREPSPSHAGADAKSVARAEPERGRGASKPSEIPAKGWKDIALRVFHDISENAIVSVAAGVTFYVLLAIFPAVAALVSCYGLVADVATINDHLQNLQGIVPSGALDIVGDQVKRIAEKGDTTLGITFFTGIALSLWSANGGMKAVFAALNVVYEERETRNFVWLNLRSLAFTAGALLFVVLALVGIVVVPAVIGIVGLSTEAWYIALLRWPVLLLAVLGGLALLYRYGPSRDAPRWRWVTWGSALAGVAWLVTSLGFSWYVANFGKYNETYGSLGAAIGFMTWIWISTTIVLVGAEINAEMEHQTEVDTTVGAEQPLGTRDARMADTVGAAR
;
A
#
# COMPACT_ATOMS: atom_id res chain seq x y z
N MET A 1 58.27 38.60 15.93
CA MET A 1 58.66 37.19 15.70
C MET A 1 57.48 36.36 16.18
N ALA A 2 56.85 35.63 15.26
CA ALA A 2 55.44 35.21 15.33
C ALA A 2 55.16 34.17 16.43
N GLU A 3 54.02 34.36 17.09
CA GLU A 3 53.45 33.46 18.08
C GLU A 3 52.46 32.50 17.41
N ARG A 4 52.50 31.25 17.88
CA ARG A 4 51.83 30.06 17.38
C ARG A 4 50.32 30.19 17.52
N ASN A 5 49.58 29.94 16.45
CA ASN A 5 48.12 29.74 16.50
C ASN A 5 47.84 28.30 16.05
N ASP A 6 47.50 27.45 17.03
CA ASP A 6 47.05 26.08 16.79
C ASP A 6 45.59 26.14 16.33
N ALA A 7 45.37 25.82 15.04
CA ALA A 7 44.03 25.64 14.48
C ALA A 7 43.65 24.15 14.59
N GLU A 8 42.70 23.89 15.48
CA GLU A 8 42.06 22.60 15.70
C GLU A 8 41.26 22.20 14.46
N ILE A 9 41.75 21.18 13.73
CA ILE A 9 41.03 20.55 12.62
C ILE A 9 39.96 19.64 13.23
N SER A 10 38.72 20.12 13.26
CA SER A 10 37.55 19.29 13.52
C SER A 10 37.35 18.33 12.34
N ASP A 11 37.74 17.08 12.54
CA ASP A 11 37.48 15.97 11.62
C ASP A 11 35.98 15.66 11.64
N GLY A 12 35.27 16.21 10.65
CA GLY A 12 33.87 15.93 10.39
C GLY A 12 33.69 14.49 9.92
N THR A 13 33.67 13.57 10.88
CA THR A 13 33.34 12.17 10.64
C THR A 13 31.94 12.08 10.01
N ALA A 14 31.90 11.67 8.74
CA ALA A 14 30.68 11.26 8.07
C ALA A 14 29.98 10.18 8.94
N PRO A 15 28.64 10.17 9.05
CA PRO A 15 27.92 9.16 9.81
C PRO A 15 28.00 7.82 9.06
N ASN A 16 29.12 7.11 9.22
CA ASN A 16 29.26 5.70 8.92
C ASN A 16 28.75 4.95 10.15
N GLY A 17 27.52 4.45 10.10
CA GLY A 17 26.94 3.80 11.26
C GLY A 17 25.87 2.79 10.91
N PRO A 18 25.70 1.72 11.71
CA PRO A 18 24.92 0.50 11.45
C PRO A 18 23.43 0.67 11.07
N THR A 19 22.88 1.89 11.03
CA THR A 19 21.47 2.20 10.76
C THR A 19 21.00 1.80 9.36
N MET A 20 21.85 1.94 8.33
CA MET A 20 21.49 1.55 6.95
C MET A 20 21.42 0.02 6.79
N VAL A 21 22.28 -0.72 7.51
CA VAL A 21 22.27 -2.18 7.50
C VAL A 21 21.03 -2.72 8.21
N TRP A 22 20.65 -2.14 9.35
CA TRP A 22 19.46 -2.53 10.10
C TRP A 22 18.15 -2.20 9.35
N THR A 23 18.08 -1.08 8.64
CA THR A 23 16.90 -0.72 7.84
C THR A 23 16.68 -1.66 6.65
N LEU A 24 17.76 -2.02 5.93
CA LEU A 24 17.70 -3.03 4.86
C LEU A 24 17.35 -4.42 5.40
N ALA A 25 17.91 -4.81 6.55
CA ALA A 25 17.58 -6.07 7.20
C ALA A 25 16.10 -6.13 7.62
N LEU A 26 15.56 -5.04 8.17
CA LEU A 26 14.16 -4.95 8.59
C LEU A 26 13.20 -4.98 7.38
N ALA A 27 13.52 -4.27 6.29
CA ALA A 27 12.77 -4.34 5.04
C ALA A 27 12.75 -5.77 4.47
N THR A 28 13.90 -6.45 4.49
CA THR A 28 14.03 -7.83 4.00
C THR A 28 13.25 -8.81 4.88
N ALA A 29 13.28 -8.63 6.21
CA ALA A 29 12.52 -9.44 7.15
C ALA A 29 10.99 -9.27 6.95
N LEU A 30 10.53 -8.04 6.73
CA LEU A 30 9.11 -7.76 6.42
C LEU A 30 8.68 -8.40 5.09
N LEU A 31 9.52 -8.33 4.05
CA LEU A 31 9.25 -9.02 2.78
C LEU A 31 9.23 -10.55 2.94
N GLY A 32 10.14 -11.11 3.74
CA GLY A 32 10.17 -12.54 4.06
C GLY A 32 8.91 -13.02 4.78
N LEU A 33 8.41 -12.23 5.73
CA LEU A 33 7.17 -12.48 6.47
C LEU A 33 5.93 -12.47 5.56
N VAL A 34 5.89 -11.57 4.57
CA VAL A 34 4.82 -11.53 3.56
C VAL A 34 4.85 -12.76 2.65
N ALA A 35 6.04 -13.30 2.37
CA ALA A 35 6.26 -14.42 1.45
C ALA A 35 6.21 -15.82 2.08
N LEU A 36 5.90 -15.95 3.38
CA LEU A 36 5.90 -17.25 4.06
C LEU A 36 4.93 -18.26 3.41
N PRO A 37 5.39 -19.49 3.09
CA PRO A 37 4.59 -20.50 2.40
C PRO A 37 3.43 -20.98 3.27
N ARG A 38 2.27 -21.15 2.63
CA ARG A 38 1.07 -21.74 3.24
C ARG A 38 1.29 -23.25 3.46
N ARG A 39 0.83 -23.78 4.59
CA ARG A 39 0.47 -25.21 4.68
C ARG A 39 -0.91 -25.38 4.08
N THR A 40 -1.00 -26.08 2.96
CA THR A 40 -2.25 -26.49 2.31
C THR A 40 -2.97 -27.53 3.18
N GLY A 41 -3.83 -27.06 4.08
CA GLY A 41 -4.85 -27.89 4.71
C GLY A 41 -5.99 -28.09 3.72
N ARG A 42 -5.97 -29.19 2.99
CA ARG A 42 -7.02 -29.58 2.04
C ARG A 42 -8.20 -30.16 2.79
N GLU A 43 -9.20 -29.33 3.09
CA GLU A 43 -10.52 -29.80 3.52
C GLU A 43 -11.55 -29.49 2.44
N ALA A 44 -12.33 -30.51 2.07
CA ALA A 44 -13.36 -30.42 1.06
C ALA A 44 -14.39 -29.36 1.47
N ARG A 45 -14.55 -28.35 0.60
CA ARG A 45 -15.42 -27.19 0.78
C ARG A 45 -16.89 -27.63 0.76
N THR A 46 -17.52 -27.75 1.92
CA THR A 46 -18.98 -27.79 2.00
C THR A 46 -19.48 -26.37 1.81
N GLU A 47 -20.11 -26.09 0.66
CA GLU A 47 -20.74 -24.80 0.35
C GLU A 47 -21.81 -24.47 1.38
N ARG A 48 -21.42 -23.71 2.42
CA ARG A 48 -22.37 -23.11 3.34
C ARG A 48 -22.83 -21.81 2.70
N SER A 49 -24.01 -21.90 2.08
CA SER A 49 -24.77 -20.84 1.44
C SER A 49 -25.22 -19.80 2.48
N GLU A 50 -24.47 -18.69 2.57
CA GLU A 50 -24.97 -17.44 3.11
C GLU A 50 -25.55 -16.59 1.97
N PRO A 51 -26.62 -15.82 2.21
CA PRO A 51 -27.25 -15.01 1.17
C PRO A 51 -26.43 -13.74 0.87
N THR A 52 -26.66 -13.14 -0.31
CA THR A 52 -26.37 -11.74 -0.71
C THR A 52 -25.02 -11.35 -1.35
N ARG A 53 -24.49 -12.16 -2.28
CA ARG A 53 -23.78 -11.58 -3.43
C ARG A 53 -23.91 -12.49 -4.64
N GLU A 54 -24.60 -12.03 -5.67
CA GLU A 54 -24.54 -12.71 -6.96
C GLU A 54 -23.14 -12.44 -7.53
N PRO A 55 -22.35 -13.48 -7.75
CA PRO A 55 -21.04 -13.27 -8.30
C PRO A 55 -21.10 -12.90 -9.78
N SER A 56 -20.00 -12.33 -10.26
CA SER A 56 -19.85 -11.98 -11.66
C SER A 56 -20.17 -13.18 -12.58
N PRO A 57 -21.02 -13.00 -13.61
CA PRO A 57 -21.39 -14.07 -14.52
C PRO A 57 -20.15 -14.76 -15.09
N SER A 58 -20.05 -16.06 -14.86
CA SER A 58 -18.85 -16.83 -15.15
C SER A 58 -19.17 -18.29 -15.45
N HIS A 59 -18.26 -18.94 -16.17
CA HIS A 59 -18.31 -20.35 -16.51
C HIS A 59 -17.28 -21.10 -15.68
N ALA A 60 -17.66 -22.26 -15.14
CA ALA A 60 -16.81 -23.11 -14.32
C ALA A 60 -16.59 -24.49 -14.97
N GLY A 61 -15.53 -25.20 -14.57
CA GLY A 61 -15.32 -26.59 -14.92
C GLY A 61 -15.29 -26.88 -16.43
N ALA A 62 -16.16 -27.79 -16.88
CA ALA A 62 -16.24 -28.18 -18.30
C ALA A 62 -16.77 -27.06 -19.19
N ASP A 63 -17.74 -26.28 -18.69
CA ASP A 63 -18.36 -25.17 -19.43
C ASP A 63 -17.32 -24.09 -19.71
N ALA A 64 -16.48 -23.77 -18.72
CA ALA A 64 -15.37 -22.82 -18.88
C ALA A 64 -14.44 -23.18 -20.05
N LYS A 65 -14.06 -24.46 -20.13
CA LYS A 65 -13.21 -24.98 -21.23
C LYS A 65 -13.93 -24.95 -22.56
N SER A 66 -15.25 -25.20 -22.58
CA SER A 66 -16.05 -25.15 -23.80
C SER A 66 -16.13 -23.73 -24.36
N VAL A 67 -16.35 -22.74 -23.49
CA VAL A 67 -16.39 -21.32 -23.83
C VAL A 67 -15.01 -20.83 -24.27
N ALA A 68 -13.95 -21.22 -23.57
CA ALA A 68 -12.59 -20.86 -23.95
C ALA A 68 -12.22 -21.33 -25.36
N ARG A 69 -12.68 -22.53 -25.77
CA ARG A 69 -12.51 -23.05 -27.12
C ARG A 69 -13.39 -22.39 -28.16
N ALA A 70 -14.59 -21.96 -27.77
CA ALA A 70 -15.55 -21.31 -28.65
C ALA A 70 -15.19 -19.84 -28.96
N GLU A 71 -14.46 -19.17 -28.06
CA GLU A 71 -14.14 -17.74 -28.14
C GLU A 71 -12.62 -17.43 -28.18
N PRO A 72 -11.83 -18.04 -29.07
CA PRO A 72 -10.37 -17.85 -29.10
C PRO A 72 -9.97 -16.38 -29.33
N GLU A 73 -10.79 -15.61 -30.04
CA GLU A 73 -10.56 -14.21 -30.36
C GLU A 73 -10.70 -13.24 -29.17
N ARG A 74 -11.10 -13.74 -28.00
CA ARG A 74 -11.22 -12.96 -26.76
C ARG A 74 -10.02 -13.13 -25.82
N GLY A 75 -9.00 -13.89 -26.21
CA GLY A 75 -7.79 -14.10 -25.39
C GLY A 75 -7.97 -15.13 -24.28
N ARG A 76 -8.88 -16.10 -24.46
CA ARG A 76 -9.16 -17.15 -23.48
C ARG A 76 -7.95 -18.04 -23.18
N GLY A 77 -7.03 -18.18 -24.13
CA GLY A 77 -5.75 -18.89 -23.97
C GLY A 77 -4.53 -18.02 -23.62
N ALA A 78 -4.71 -16.78 -23.17
CA ALA A 78 -3.60 -15.86 -22.90
C ALA A 78 -2.76 -16.28 -21.68
N SER A 79 -1.44 -16.38 -21.85
CA SER A 79 -0.49 -16.71 -20.77
C SER A 79 0.06 -15.47 -20.04
N LYS A 80 -0.19 -14.29 -20.59
CA LYS A 80 0.15 -12.97 -20.05
C LYS A 80 -0.85 -11.91 -20.51
N PRO A 81 -1.09 -10.83 -19.75
CA PRO A 81 -2.06 -9.80 -20.11
C PRO A 81 -1.85 -9.14 -21.47
N SER A 82 -0.60 -9.01 -21.93
CA SER A 82 -0.28 -8.41 -23.23
C SER A 82 -0.74 -9.25 -24.43
N GLU A 83 -1.10 -10.52 -24.22
CA GLU A 83 -1.66 -11.39 -25.27
C GLU A 83 -3.17 -11.26 -25.41
N ILE A 84 -3.84 -10.57 -24.47
CA ILE A 84 -5.28 -10.36 -24.52
C ILE A 84 -5.58 -9.35 -25.65
N PRO A 85 -6.40 -9.73 -26.65
CA PRO A 85 -6.74 -8.86 -27.77
C PRO A 85 -7.71 -7.76 -27.34
N ALA A 86 -7.90 -6.74 -28.19
CA ALA A 86 -8.78 -5.60 -27.90
C ALA A 86 -10.23 -6.00 -27.53
N LYS A 87 -10.75 -7.09 -28.13
CA LYS A 87 -12.06 -7.65 -27.76
C LYS A 87 -12.09 -8.14 -26.31
N GLY A 88 -11.04 -8.84 -25.86
CA GLY A 88 -10.92 -9.29 -24.47
C GLY A 88 -10.75 -8.12 -23.50
N TRP A 89 -9.98 -7.09 -23.86
CA TRP A 89 -9.87 -5.88 -23.06
C TRP A 89 -11.18 -5.10 -22.95
N LYS A 90 -12.01 -5.11 -24.00
CA LYS A 90 -13.36 -4.55 -23.95
C LYS A 90 -14.22 -5.32 -22.93
N ASP A 91 -14.15 -6.65 -22.94
CA ASP A 91 -14.89 -7.48 -21.97
C ASP A 91 -14.45 -7.19 -20.54
N ILE A 92 -13.13 -7.14 -20.30
CA ILE A 92 -12.55 -6.80 -19.00
C ILE A 92 -13.06 -5.43 -18.54
N ALA A 93 -13.00 -4.40 -19.40
CA ALA A 93 -13.45 -3.06 -19.05
C ALA A 93 -14.95 -3.00 -18.73
N LEU A 94 -15.79 -3.74 -19.47
CA LEU A 94 -17.23 -3.81 -19.23
C LEU A 94 -17.57 -4.56 -17.95
N ARG A 95 -16.83 -5.63 -17.62
CA ARG A 95 -16.99 -6.35 -16.35
C ARG A 95 -16.53 -5.51 -15.18
N VAL A 96 -15.33 -4.93 -15.21
CA VAL A 96 -14.85 -3.97 -14.18
C VAL A 96 -15.88 -2.85 -13.93
N PHE A 97 -16.47 -2.27 -14.98
CA PHE A 97 -17.50 -1.24 -14.81
C PHE A 97 -18.76 -1.74 -14.10
N HIS A 98 -19.22 -2.94 -14.47
CA HIS A 98 -20.37 -3.58 -13.82
C HIS A 98 -20.06 -3.94 -12.37
N ASP A 99 -18.89 -4.52 -12.14
CA ASP A 99 -18.44 -5.06 -10.85
C ASP A 99 -18.17 -3.93 -9.85
N ILE A 100 -17.83 -2.72 -10.30
CA ILE A 100 -17.79 -1.53 -9.42
C ILE A 100 -19.12 -1.35 -8.67
N SER A 101 -20.24 -1.61 -9.33
CA SER A 101 -21.57 -1.47 -8.74
C SER A 101 -21.98 -2.74 -7.99
N GLU A 102 -21.84 -3.93 -8.58
CA GLU A 102 -22.21 -5.20 -7.94
C GLU A 102 -21.40 -5.48 -6.67
N ASN A 103 -20.11 -5.14 -6.70
CA ASN A 103 -19.20 -5.31 -5.57
C ASN A 103 -19.29 -4.14 -4.57
N ALA A 104 -20.14 -3.15 -4.85
CA ALA A 104 -20.31 -1.92 -4.11
C ALA A 104 -18.95 -1.27 -3.77
N ILE A 105 -18.00 -1.27 -4.73
CA ILE A 105 -16.58 -0.90 -4.50
C ILE A 105 -16.47 0.47 -3.84
N VAL A 106 -17.31 1.41 -4.27
CA VAL A 106 -17.36 2.78 -3.76
C VAL A 106 -17.76 2.81 -2.28
N SER A 107 -18.74 2.00 -1.88
CA SER A 107 -19.20 1.87 -0.49
C SER A 107 -18.19 1.11 0.37
N VAL A 108 -17.59 0.05 -0.17
CA VAL A 108 -16.52 -0.69 0.48
C VAL A 108 -15.30 0.21 0.73
N ALA A 109 -14.92 1.03 -0.24
CA ALA A 109 -13.85 2.03 -0.10
C ALA A 109 -14.17 3.05 0.99
N ALA A 110 -15.44 3.45 1.18
CA ALA A 110 -15.84 4.33 2.28
C ALA A 110 -15.64 3.68 3.64
N GLY A 111 -16.00 2.39 3.77
CA GLY A 111 -15.72 1.60 4.98
C GLY A 111 -14.22 1.50 5.27
N VAL A 112 -13.40 1.20 4.26
CA VAL A 112 -11.93 1.20 4.39
C VAL A 112 -11.41 2.56 4.82
N THR A 113 -11.93 3.64 4.24
CA THR A 113 -11.54 5.02 4.58
C THR A 113 -11.77 5.31 6.06
N PHE A 114 -12.93 4.92 6.60
CA PHE A 114 -13.22 5.06 8.02
C PHE A 114 -12.18 4.36 8.91
N TYR A 115 -11.84 3.10 8.60
CA TYR A 115 -10.84 2.36 9.37
C TYR A 115 -9.42 2.92 9.19
N VAL A 116 -9.07 3.40 7.99
CA VAL A 116 -7.79 4.08 7.73
C VAL A 116 -7.70 5.35 8.56
N LEU A 117 -8.76 6.18 8.63
CA LEU A 117 -8.78 7.39 9.45
C LEU A 117 -8.58 7.09 10.94
N LEU A 118 -9.23 6.06 11.47
CA LEU A 118 -9.00 5.62 12.84
C LEU A 118 -7.56 5.13 13.07
N ALA A 119 -6.97 4.50 12.07
CA ALA A 119 -5.60 4.00 12.11
C ALA A 119 -4.54 5.10 12.00
N ILE A 120 -4.88 6.32 11.58
CA ILE A 120 -3.91 7.42 11.43
C ILE A 120 -3.27 7.79 12.77
N PHE A 121 -4.06 7.94 13.84
CA PHE A 121 -3.52 8.32 15.15
C PHE A 121 -2.44 7.33 15.67
N PRO A 122 -2.71 6.01 15.73
CA PRO A 122 -1.68 5.05 16.12
C PRO A 122 -0.56 4.93 15.08
N ALA A 123 -0.84 5.11 13.78
CA ALA A 123 0.20 5.11 12.75
C ALA A 123 1.19 6.27 12.91
N VAL A 124 0.69 7.47 13.22
CA VAL A 124 1.51 8.66 13.52
C VAL A 124 2.34 8.42 14.79
N ALA A 125 1.75 7.88 15.85
CA ALA A 125 2.49 7.53 17.07
C ALA A 125 3.62 6.52 16.80
N ALA A 126 3.36 5.50 15.97
CA ALA A 126 4.37 4.52 15.54
C ALA A 126 5.47 5.18 14.70
N LEU A 127 5.10 6.05 13.75
CA LEU A 127 6.01 6.78 12.87
C LEU A 127 6.96 7.67 13.68
N VAL A 128 6.44 8.46 14.61
CA VAL A 128 7.22 9.34 15.50
C VAL A 128 8.18 8.51 16.36
N SER A 129 7.67 7.41 16.93
CA SER A 129 8.50 6.52 17.74
C SER A 129 9.64 5.93 16.89
N CYS A 130 9.38 5.49 15.66
CA CYS A 130 10.41 5.01 14.74
C CYS A 130 11.40 6.13 14.35
N TYR A 131 10.92 7.35 14.14
CA TYR A 131 11.76 8.49 13.81
C TYR A 131 12.71 8.85 14.96
N GLY A 132 12.26 8.73 16.22
CA GLY A 132 13.10 8.87 17.42
C GLY A 132 14.21 7.83 17.58
N LEU A 133 14.22 6.75 16.78
CA LEU A 133 15.37 5.81 16.73
C LEU A 133 16.51 6.33 15.86
N VAL A 134 16.22 7.25 14.94
CA VAL A 134 17.15 7.66 13.89
C VAL A 134 17.52 9.14 14.00
N ALA A 135 16.66 9.97 14.60
CA ALA A 135 16.85 11.41 14.75
C ALA A 135 16.85 11.86 16.22
N ASP A 136 17.67 12.87 16.54
CA ASP A 136 17.67 13.56 17.83
C ASP A 136 16.34 14.31 18.02
N VAL A 137 15.80 14.26 19.26
CA VAL A 137 14.61 14.98 19.73
C VAL A 137 14.59 16.45 19.29
N ALA A 138 15.74 17.14 19.25
CA ALA A 138 15.85 18.52 18.76
C ALA A 138 15.45 18.65 17.27
N THR A 139 15.93 17.73 16.42
CA THR A 139 15.58 17.67 14.99
C THR A 139 14.11 17.31 14.78
N ILE A 140 13.54 16.47 15.64
CA ILE A 140 12.11 16.13 15.61
C ILE A 140 11.27 17.38 15.88
N ASN A 141 11.60 18.14 16.91
CA ASN A 141 10.86 19.35 17.28
C ASN A 141 10.95 20.45 16.21
N ASP A 142 12.12 20.66 15.59
CA ASP A 142 12.28 21.63 14.51
C ASP A 142 11.42 21.24 13.27
N HIS A 143 11.38 19.96 12.91
CA HIS A 143 10.54 19.48 11.82
C HIS A 143 9.05 19.55 12.15
N LEU A 144 8.65 19.32 13.40
CA LEU A 144 7.25 19.45 13.83
C LEU A 144 6.79 20.91 13.85
N GLN A 145 7.65 21.85 14.24
CA GLN A 145 7.34 23.28 14.16
C GLN A 145 7.13 23.73 12.71
N ASN A 146 7.90 23.20 11.75
CA ASN A 146 7.68 23.45 10.33
C ASN A 146 6.34 22.89 9.80
N LEU A 147 5.72 21.95 10.51
CA LEU A 147 4.43 21.34 10.16
C LEU A 147 3.23 21.96 10.90
N GLN A 148 3.44 22.90 11.84
CA GLN A 148 2.38 23.54 12.64
C GLN A 148 1.32 24.30 11.80
N GLY A 149 1.63 24.62 10.54
CA GLY A 149 0.69 25.23 9.60
C GLY A 149 -0.05 24.25 8.66
N ILE A 150 0.31 22.97 8.70
CA ILE A 150 -0.17 21.95 7.74
C ILE A 150 -0.93 20.83 8.47
N VAL A 151 -0.49 20.47 9.67
CA VAL A 151 -1.03 19.37 10.46
C VAL A 151 -1.99 19.92 11.53
N PRO A 152 -3.20 19.33 11.70
CA PRO A 152 -4.11 19.73 12.77
C PRO A 152 -3.47 19.69 14.16
N SER A 153 -3.75 20.69 15.00
CA SER A 153 -3.15 20.83 16.34
C SER A 153 -3.25 19.57 17.20
N GLY A 154 -4.40 18.88 17.19
CA GLY A 154 -4.57 17.64 17.95
C GLY A 154 -3.65 16.48 17.52
N ALA A 155 -3.21 16.43 16.26
CA ALA A 155 -2.21 15.45 15.82
C ALA A 155 -0.81 15.86 16.29
N LEU A 156 -0.51 17.15 16.32
CA LEU A 156 0.75 17.69 16.86
C LEU A 156 0.85 17.49 18.37
N ASP A 157 -0.27 17.57 19.10
CA ASP A 157 -0.31 17.31 20.55
C ASP A 157 0.00 15.83 20.86
N ILE A 158 -0.62 14.89 20.12
CA ILE A 158 -0.34 13.45 20.27
C ILE A 158 1.14 13.14 19.97
N VAL A 159 1.69 13.78 18.94
CA VAL A 159 3.09 13.65 18.56
C VAL A 159 4.00 14.24 19.63
N GLY A 160 3.72 15.47 20.08
CA GLY A 160 4.47 16.17 21.12
C GLY A 160 4.49 15.40 22.43
N ASP A 161 3.35 14.83 22.83
CA ASP A 161 3.24 13.95 23.99
C ASP A 161 4.09 12.68 23.84
N GLN A 162 4.18 12.11 22.63
CA GLN A 162 5.01 10.94 22.37
C GLN A 162 6.51 11.29 22.40
N VAL A 163 6.90 12.43 21.81
CA VAL A 163 8.28 12.94 21.86
C VAL A 163 8.70 13.25 23.29
N LYS A 164 7.82 13.88 24.07
CA LYS A 164 8.04 14.17 25.50
C LYS A 164 8.20 12.89 26.31
N ARG A 165 7.37 11.86 26.07
CA ARG A 165 7.53 10.53 26.69
C ARG A 165 8.86 9.86 26.36
N ILE A 166 9.42 10.11 25.17
CA ILE A 166 10.74 9.61 24.76
C ILE A 166 11.87 10.42 25.44
N ALA A 167 11.71 11.75 25.55
CA ALA A 167 12.71 12.64 26.13
C ALA A 167 12.80 12.61 27.67
N GLU A 168 11.71 12.29 28.38
CA GLU A 168 11.64 12.37 29.85
C GLU A 168 12.12 11.13 30.61
N LYS A 169 12.46 10.01 29.94
CA LYS A 169 12.89 8.78 30.62
C LYS A 169 14.31 8.39 30.20
N GLY A 170 15.21 8.20 31.18
CA GLY A 170 16.59 7.77 30.96
C GLY A 170 16.80 6.24 31.07
N ASP A 171 17.59 5.72 30.12
CA ASP A 171 18.64 4.67 30.19
C ASP A 171 18.46 3.20 30.57
N THR A 172 17.29 2.63 30.92
CA THR A 172 17.17 1.13 30.86
C THR A 172 15.76 0.63 30.60
N THR A 173 14.74 1.34 31.12
CA THR A 173 13.33 1.08 30.83
C THR A 173 12.92 1.51 29.42
N LEU A 174 13.81 2.24 28.72
CA LEU A 174 13.56 2.75 27.38
C LEU A 174 13.26 1.63 26.40
N GLY A 175 14.08 0.57 26.35
CA GLY A 175 13.90 -0.51 25.37
C GLY A 175 12.51 -1.14 25.47
N ILE A 176 12.15 -1.68 26.65
CA ILE A 176 10.90 -2.44 26.80
C ILE A 176 9.67 -1.53 26.62
N THR A 177 9.62 -0.34 27.24
CA THR A 177 8.46 0.56 27.14
C THR A 177 8.32 1.16 25.74
N PHE A 178 9.43 1.46 25.08
CA PHE A 178 9.43 1.94 23.69
C PHE A 178 8.96 0.87 22.71
N PHE A 179 9.53 -0.35 22.77
CA PHE A 179 9.13 -1.44 21.88
C PHE A 179 7.68 -1.87 22.12
N THR A 180 7.21 -1.87 23.37
CA THR A 180 5.79 -2.14 23.67
C THR A 180 4.86 -1.03 23.16
N GLY A 181 5.27 0.25 23.25
CA GLY A 181 4.53 1.37 22.68
C GLY A 181 4.41 1.31 21.16
N ILE A 182 5.51 0.99 20.46
CA ILE A 182 5.49 0.73 19.01
C ILE A 182 4.60 -0.46 18.69
N ALA A 183 4.76 -1.58 19.40
CA ALA A 183 3.97 -2.78 19.15
C ALA A 183 2.46 -2.52 19.32
N LEU A 184 2.07 -1.79 20.37
CA LEU A 184 0.68 -1.41 20.61
C LEU A 184 0.15 -0.46 19.53
N SER A 185 0.96 0.50 19.10
CA SER A 185 0.60 1.44 18.03
C SER A 185 0.45 0.73 16.69
N LEU A 186 1.39 -0.16 16.33
CA LEU A 186 1.29 -1.00 15.14
C LEU A 186 0.07 -1.91 15.19
N TRP A 187 -0.20 -2.51 16.36
CA TRP A 187 -1.39 -3.35 16.56
C TRP A 187 -2.68 -2.57 16.34
N SER A 188 -2.77 -1.34 16.85
CA SER A 188 -3.94 -0.48 16.63
C SER A 188 -4.06 -0.01 15.18
N ALA A 189 -2.95 0.38 14.53
CA ALA A 189 -2.94 0.79 13.13
C ALA A 189 -3.30 -0.35 12.16
N ASN A 190 -3.02 -1.59 12.55
CA ASN A 190 -3.31 -2.81 11.79
C ASN A 190 -4.79 -2.96 11.39
N GLY A 191 -5.72 -2.34 12.14
CA GLY A 191 -7.15 -2.34 11.80
C GLY A 191 -7.44 -1.77 10.40
N GLY A 192 -6.74 -0.70 10.00
CA GLY A 192 -6.87 -0.11 8.68
C GLY A 192 -6.41 -1.07 7.57
N MET A 193 -5.27 -1.73 7.76
CA MET A 193 -4.76 -2.70 6.78
C MET A 193 -5.67 -3.93 6.65
N LYS A 194 -6.25 -4.41 7.75
CA LYS A 194 -7.25 -5.49 7.70
C LYS A 194 -8.50 -5.08 6.92
N ALA A 195 -8.95 -3.84 7.05
CA ALA A 195 -10.06 -3.33 6.26
C ALA A 195 -9.72 -3.34 4.75
N VAL A 196 -8.49 -2.94 4.39
CA VAL A 196 -8.00 -3.05 3.00
C VAL A 196 -8.01 -4.52 2.53
N PHE A 197 -7.53 -5.46 3.34
CA PHE A 197 -7.53 -6.89 2.98
C PHE A 197 -8.96 -7.42 2.79
N ALA A 198 -9.89 -7.04 3.66
CA ALA A 198 -11.30 -7.40 3.53
C ALA A 198 -11.90 -6.84 2.23
N ALA A 199 -11.58 -5.59 1.87
CA ALA A 199 -12.02 -4.98 0.62
C ALA A 199 -11.40 -5.66 -0.62
N LEU A 200 -10.14 -6.10 -0.54
CA LEU A 200 -9.53 -6.88 -1.61
C LEU A 200 -10.16 -8.26 -1.73
N ASN A 201 -10.47 -8.94 -0.62
CA ASN A 201 -11.24 -10.19 -0.67
C ASN A 201 -12.60 -10.00 -1.35
N VAL A 202 -13.28 -8.87 -1.06
CA VAL A 202 -14.51 -8.47 -1.76
C VAL A 202 -14.25 -8.38 -3.27
N VAL A 203 -13.24 -7.62 -3.72
CA VAL A 203 -12.93 -7.45 -5.16
C VAL A 203 -12.64 -8.78 -5.85
N TYR A 204 -11.82 -9.65 -5.25
CA TYR A 204 -11.50 -10.97 -5.83
C TYR A 204 -12.61 -12.02 -5.63
N GLU A 205 -13.75 -11.63 -5.05
CA GLU A 205 -14.86 -12.51 -4.69
C GLU A 205 -14.43 -13.72 -3.83
N GLU A 206 -13.46 -13.47 -2.95
CA GLU A 206 -12.86 -14.45 -2.03
C GLU A 206 -13.41 -14.30 -0.62
N ARG A 207 -13.34 -15.41 0.14
CA ARG A 207 -13.63 -15.40 1.59
C ARG A 207 -12.33 -15.45 2.36
N GLU A 208 -12.32 -14.80 3.52
CA GLU A 208 -11.16 -14.87 4.40
C GLU A 208 -11.04 -16.26 5.04
N THR A 209 -10.08 -17.06 4.58
CA THR A 209 -9.80 -18.40 5.11
C THR A 209 -8.58 -18.44 6.02
N ARG A 210 -7.77 -17.36 6.07
CA ARG A 210 -6.59 -17.29 6.93
C ARG A 210 -7.01 -17.32 8.39
N ASN A 211 -6.35 -18.16 9.18
CA ASN A 211 -6.56 -18.15 10.62
C ASN A 211 -6.16 -16.80 11.24
N PHE A 212 -6.67 -16.52 12.43
CA PHE A 212 -6.45 -15.25 13.11
C PHE A 212 -4.97 -14.86 13.19
N VAL A 213 -4.08 -15.81 13.48
CA VAL A 213 -2.64 -15.57 13.63
C VAL A 213 -2.02 -15.13 12.30
N TRP A 214 -2.25 -15.86 11.21
CA TRP A 214 -1.67 -15.56 9.90
C TRP A 214 -2.22 -14.27 9.29
N LEU A 215 -3.52 -14.01 9.48
CA LEU A 215 -4.12 -12.74 9.06
C LEU A 215 -3.45 -11.57 9.77
N ASN A 216 -3.35 -11.63 11.11
CA ASN A 216 -2.71 -10.58 11.89
C ASN A 216 -1.23 -10.39 11.54
N LEU A 217 -0.49 -11.48 11.34
CA LEU A 217 0.93 -11.41 11.01
C LEU A 217 1.16 -10.72 9.66
N ARG A 218 0.38 -11.08 8.63
CA ARG A 218 0.46 -10.46 7.32
C ARG A 218 0.02 -9.01 7.35
N SER A 219 -1.12 -8.72 7.98
CA SER A 219 -1.62 -7.35 8.04
C SER A 219 -0.67 -6.43 8.84
N LEU A 220 -0.04 -6.95 9.91
CA LEU A 220 1.01 -6.23 10.64
C LEU A 220 2.25 -6.01 9.79
N ALA A 221 2.70 -7.02 9.02
CA ALA A 221 3.85 -6.88 8.13
C ALA A 221 3.60 -5.80 7.06
N PHE A 222 2.39 -5.75 6.49
CA PHE A 222 2.00 -4.69 5.55
C PHE A 222 1.87 -3.32 6.22
N THR A 223 1.35 -3.25 7.44
CA THR A 223 1.26 -2.00 8.21
C THR A 223 2.64 -1.44 8.53
N ALA A 224 3.54 -2.29 9.04
CA ALA A 224 4.93 -1.93 9.33
C ALA A 224 5.69 -1.57 8.03
N GLY A 225 5.48 -2.31 6.94
CA GLY A 225 6.06 -2.02 5.63
C GLY A 225 5.59 -0.68 5.06
N ALA A 226 4.31 -0.34 5.19
CA ALA A 226 3.77 0.95 4.78
C ALA A 226 4.36 2.10 5.61
N LEU A 227 4.47 1.93 6.93
CA LEU A 227 5.11 2.92 7.81
C LEU A 227 6.59 3.10 7.48
N LEU A 228 7.32 2.00 7.27
CA LEU A 228 8.73 2.04 6.85
C LEU A 228 8.86 2.76 5.51
N PHE A 229 7.99 2.48 4.55
CA PHE A 229 7.95 3.19 3.27
C PHE A 229 7.75 4.69 3.45
N VAL A 230 6.81 5.12 4.30
CA VAL A 230 6.60 6.55 4.58
C VAL A 230 7.85 7.19 5.20
N VAL A 231 8.47 6.54 6.19
CA VAL A 231 9.72 7.03 6.81
C VAL A 231 10.83 7.17 5.77
N LEU A 232 11.06 6.14 4.96
CA LEU A 232 12.08 6.16 3.91
C LEU A 232 11.78 7.21 2.82
N ALA A 233 10.50 7.42 2.49
CA ALA A 233 10.10 8.44 1.54
C ALA A 233 10.39 9.85 2.07
N LEU A 234 10.04 10.13 3.34
CA LEU A 234 10.33 11.41 3.99
C LEU A 234 11.84 11.67 4.07
N VAL A 235 12.61 10.67 4.53
CA VAL A 235 14.07 10.75 4.57
C VAL A 235 14.63 10.96 3.17
N GLY A 236 14.16 10.22 2.16
CA GLY A 236 14.60 10.39 0.77
C GLY A 236 14.30 11.78 0.21
N ILE A 237 13.14 12.36 0.54
CA ILE A 237 12.77 13.71 0.07
C ILE A 237 13.66 14.79 0.69
N VAL A 238 14.05 14.64 1.96
CA VAL A 238 14.84 15.64 2.72
C VAL A 238 16.36 15.44 2.55
N VAL A 239 16.84 14.21 2.69
CA VAL A 239 18.27 13.88 2.74
C VAL A 239 18.90 13.86 1.36
N VAL A 240 18.21 13.38 0.32
CA VAL A 240 18.80 13.31 -1.04
C VAL A 240 19.24 14.69 -1.54
N PRO A 241 18.42 15.77 -1.44
CA PRO A 241 18.89 17.11 -1.80
C PRO A 241 20.08 17.60 -0.97
N ALA A 242 20.09 17.31 0.34
CA ALA A 242 21.16 17.73 1.24
C ALA A 242 22.50 17.04 0.90
N VAL A 243 22.47 15.74 0.65
CA VAL A 243 23.66 14.95 0.26
C VAL A 243 24.21 15.41 -1.09
N ILE A 244 23.34 15.68 -2.07
CA ILE A 244 23.76 16.23 -3.37
C ILE A 244 24.52 17.56 -3.17
N GLY A 245 24.02 18.43 -2.28
CA GLY A 245 24.67 19.69 -1.93
C GLY A 245 26.05 19.52 -1.27
N ILE A 246 26.21 18.52 -0.39
CA ILE A 246 27.48 18.25 0.32
C ILE A 246 28.52 17.62 -0.59
N VAL A 247 28.13 16.69 -1.47
CA VAL A 247 29.05 15.98 -2.38
C VAL A 247 29.60 16.89 -3.49
N GLY A 248 29.14 18.15 -3.55
CA GLY A 248 29.63 19.13 -4.52
C GLY A 248 29.23 18.80 -5.96
N LEU A 249 28.23 17.92 -6.14
CA LEU A 249 27.56 17.75 -7.42
C LEU A 249 26.93 19.09 -7.77
N SER A 250 27.51 19.76 -8.77
CA SER A 250 27.14 21.12 -9.19
C SER A 250 25.62 21.29 -9.36
N THR A 251 25.14 22.54 -9.32
CA THR A 251 23.75 22.94 -9.60
C THR A 251 23.17 22.31 -10.88
N GLU A 252 24.00 21.80 -11.79
CA GLU A 252 23.60 21.10 -13.00
C GLU A 252 23.08 19.67 -12.78
N ALA A 253 23.30 19.04 -11.61
CA ALA A 253 22.83 17.69 -11.28
C ALA A 253 21.34 17.63 -10.85
N TRP A 254 20.54 18.62 -11.25
CA TRP A 254 19.11 18.71 -10.91
C TRP A 254 18.31 17.46 -11.32
N TYR A 255 18.75 16.75 -12.37
CA TYR A 255 18.15 15.51 -12.85
C TYR A 255 18.25 14.37 -11.82
N ILE A 256 19.29 14.34 -10.97
CA ILE A 256 19.41 13.36 -9.87
C ILE A 256 18.36 13.65 -8.79
N ALA A 257 18.15 14.92 -8.46
CA ALA A 257 17.08 15.33 -7.56
C ALA A 257 15.69 15.05 -8.16
N LEU A 258 15.53 15.08 -9.48
CA LEU A 258 14.29 14.70 -10.16
C LEU A 258 14.02 13.19 -10.09
N LEU A 259 15.07 12.35 -10.12
CA LEU A 259 14.97 10.87 -10.09
C LEU A 259 14.28 10.34 -8.84
N ARG A 260 14.22 11.11 -7.75
CA ARG A 260 13.48 10.76 -6.52
C ARG A 260 12.00 10.46 -6.80
N TRP A 261 11.36 11.20 -7.71
CA TRP A 261 9.93 11.06 -7.97
C TRP A 261 9.61 9.75 -8.72
N PRO A 262 10.32 9.40 -9.81
CA PRO A 262 10.22 8.06 -10.40
C PRO A 262 10.52 6.93 -9.42
N VAL A 263 11.55 7.07 -8.57
CA VAL A 263 11.90 6.03 -7.58
C VAL A 263 10.76 5.83 -6.57
N LEU A 264 10.20 6.91 -6.03
CA LEU A 264 9.05 6.84 -5.13
C LEU A 264 7.82 6.25 -5.84
N LEU A 265 7.56 6.63 -7.08
CA LEU A 265 6.47 6.06 -7.87
C LEU A 265 6.65 4.55 -8.04
N LEU A 266 7.85 4.09 -8.43
CA LEU A 266 8.15 2.67 -8.57
C LEU A 266 7.99 1.91 -7.24
N ALA A 267 8.36 2.53 -6.13
CA ALA A 267 8.16 1.96 -4.80
C ALA A 267 6.67 1.86 -4.43
N VAL A 268 5.85 2.86 -4.74
CA VAL A 268 4.38 2.80 -4.59
C VAL A 268 3.79 1.70 -5.47
N LEU A 269 4.19 1.63 -6.74
CA LEU A 269 3.74 0.58 -7.66
C LEU A 269 4.13 -0.81 -7.16
N GLY A 270 5.34 -0.98 -6.61
CA GLY A 270 5.79 -2.21 -5.96
C GLY A 270 4.97 -2.54 -4.72
N GLY A 271 4.66 -1.55 -3.89
CA GLY A 271 3.79 -1.70 -2.72
C GLY A 271 2.37 -2.14 -3.09
N LEU A 272 1.79 -1.54 -4.12
CA LEU A 272 0.49 -1.97 -4.67
C LEU A 272 0.56 -3.39 -5.25
N ALA A 273 1.64 -3.73 -5.95
CA ALA A 273 1.80 -5.08 -6.50
C ALA A 273 1.91 -6.13 -5.39
N LEU A 274 2.64 -5.82 -4.30
CA LEU A 274 2.68 -6.66 -3.11
C LEU A 274 1.28 -6.80 -2.48
N LEU A 275 0.58 -5.68 -2.33
CA LEU A 275 -0.75 -5.64 -1.73
C LEU A 275 -1.76 -6.48 -2.52
N TYR A 276 -1.79 -6.37 -3.83
CA TYR A 276 -2.69 -7.16 -4.68
C TYR A 276 -2.32 -8.65 -4.73
N ARG A 277 -1.03 -8.98 -4.57
CA ARG A 277 -0.55 -10.37 -4.60
C ARG A 277 -0.79 -11.11 -3.28
N TYR A 278 -0.64 -10.43 -2.14
CA TYR A 278 -0.64 -11.07 -0.81
C TYR A 278 -1.78 -10.63 0.11
N GLY A 279 -2.46 -9.54 -0.24
CA GLY A 279 -3.62 -9.00 0.47
C GLY A 279 -4.84 -9.92 0.39
N PRO A 280 -5.28 -10.37 -0.80
CA PRO A 280 -6.39 -11.31 -0.93
C PRO A 280 -6.10 -12.70 -0.34
N SER A 281 -7.14 -13.39 0.13
CA SER A 281 -7.08 -14.72 0.74
C SER A 281 -7.17 -15.85 -0.29
N ARG A 282 -6.30 -15.80 -1.30
CA ARG A 282 -6.21 -16.79 -2.40
C ARG A 282 -4.78 -17.16 -2.73
N ASP A 283 -4.58 -18.18 -3.55
CA ASP A 283 -3.24 -18.53 -4.03
C ASP A 283 -2.64 -17.41 -4.88
N ALA A 284 -1.33 -17.22 -4.71
CA ALA A 284 -0.68 -16.00 -5.19
C ALA A 284 -0.64 -15.99 -6.73
N PRO A 285 -1.14 -14.92 -7.37
CA PRO A 285 -1.01 -14.76 -8.82
C PRO A 285 0.46 -14.58 -9.22
N ARG A 286 0.83 -14.94 -10.45
CA ARG A 286 2.15 -14.62 -11.02
C ARG A 286 2.29 -13.09 -11.14
N TRP A 287 3.49 -12.55 -10.92
CA TRP A 287 3.75 -11.10 -10.90
C TRP A 287 3.19 -10.36 -12.13
N ARG A 288 3.30 -10.97 -13.31
CA ARG A 288 2.82 -10.40 -14.58
C ARG A 288 1.32 -10.07 -14.60
N TRP A 289 0.50 -10.75 -13.80
CA TRP A 289 -0.96 -10.53 -13.74
C TRP A 289 -1.34 -9.41 -12.77
N VAL A 290 -0.42 -9.04 -11.88
CA VAL A 290 -0.68 -8.04 -10.83
C VAL A 290 -0.15 -6.66 -11.20
N THR A 291 0.98 -6.61 -11.93
CA THR A 291 1.68 -5.36 -12.22
C THR A 291 0.87 -4.40 -13.11
N TRP A 292 -0.02 -4.92 -13.96
CA TRP A 292 -0.85 -4.11 -14.85
C TRP A 292 -1.88 -3.28 -14.08
N GLY A 293 -2.63 -3.88 -13.16
CA GLY A 293 -3.56 -3.17 -12.29
C GLY A 293 -2.84 -2.21 -11.34
N SER A 294 -1.65 -2.56 -10.84
CA SER A 294 -0.84 -1.64 -10.03
C SER A 294 -0.42 -0.40 -10.83
N ALA A 295 0.02 -0.59 -12.08
CA ALA A 295 0.40 0.51 -12.97
C ALA A 295 -0.80 1.41 -13.31
N LEU A 296 -1.94 0.82 -13.68
CA LEU A 296 -3.17 1.56 -13.99
C LEU A 296 -3.69 2.32 -12.77
N ALA A 297 -3.70 1.70 -11.59
CA ALA A 297 -4.03 2.37 -10.33
C ALA A 297 -3.07 3.52 -10.03
N GLY A 298 -1.76 3.33 -10.20
CA GLY A 298 -0.77 4.38 -10.00
C GLY A 298 -0.96 5.57 -10.93
N VAL A 299 -1.23 5.33 -12.22
CA VAL A 299 -1.52 6.39 -13.19
C VAL A 299 -2.81 7.12 -12.83
N ALA A 300 -3.89 6.38 -12.56
CA ALA A 300 -5.17 6.97 -12.16
C ALA A 300 -5.03 7.78 -10.86
N TRP A 301 -4.25 7.30 -9.90
CA TRP A 301 -3.97 7.98 -8.65
C TRP A 301 -3.20 9.29 -8.87
N LEU A 302 -2.19 9.31 -9.75
CA LEU A 302 -1.48 10.55 -10.11
C LEU A 302 -2.38 11.57 -10.79
N VAL A 303 -3.15 11.15 -11.80
CA VAL A 303 -4.10 12.03 -12.49
C VAL A 303 -5.12 12.60 -11.52
N THR A 304 -5.63 11.76 -10.62
CA THR A 304 -6.61 12.18 -9.61
C THR A 304 -5.98 13.08 -8.55
N SER A 305 -4.71 12.86 -8.19
CA SER A 305 -3.96 13.75 -7.29
C SER A 305 -3.82 15.15 -7.87
N LEU A 306 -3.52 15.26 -9.16
CA LEU A 306 -3.44 16.53 -9.87
C LEU A 306 -4.80 17.22 -9.94
N GLY A 307 -5.86 16.47 -10.30
CA GLY A 307 -7.22 16.98 -10.34
C GLY A 307 -7.73 17.44 -8.97
N PHE A 308 -7.45 16.68 -7.92
CA PHE A 308 -7.83 17.02 -6.55
C PHE A 308 -7.05 18.23 -6.03
N SER A 309 -5.76 18.35 -6.36
CA SER A 309 -4.95 19.53 -6.01
C SER A 309 -5.51 20.79 -6.68
N TRP A 310 -5.90 20.70 -7.96
CA TRP A 310 -6.59 21.79 -8.65
C TRP A 310 -7.94 22.11 -8.00
N TYR A 311 -8.74 21.10 -7.67
CA TYR A 311 -10.02 21.28 -6.99
C TYR A 311 -9.84 22.05 -5.66
N VAL A 312 -8.96 21.59 -4.77
CA VAL A 312 -8.72 22.23 -3.47
C VAL A 312 -8.21 23.67 -3.62
N ALA A 313 -7.31 23.92 -4.58
CA ALA A 313 -6.79 25.27 -4.84
C ALA A 313 -7.87 26.28 -5.28
N ASN A 314 -8.89 25.81 -6.00
CA ASN A 314 -10.00 26.66 -6.47
C ASN A 314 -11.17 26.71 -5.46
N PHE A 315 -11.15 25.87 -4.42
CA PHE A 315 -12.18 25.77 -3.38
C PHE A 315 -12.09 26.82 -2.26
N GLY A 316 -11.24 27.84 -2.43
CA GLY A 316 -10.90 28.85 -1.40
C GLY A 316 -12.09 29.54 -0.72
N LYS A 317 -13.26 29.62 -1.34
CA LYS A 317 -14.48 30.22 -0.74
C LYS A 317 -15.23 29.30 0.23
N TYR A 318 -15.12 27.97 0.11
CA TYR A 318 -15.77 27.01 1.01
C TYR A 318 -15.01 26.87 2.34
N ASN A 319 -13.68 27.04 2.29
CA ASN A 319 -12.79 27.01 3.46
C ASN A 319 -13.05 28.21 4.40
N GLU A 320 -13.52 29.34 3.87
CA GLU A 320 -13.91 30.53 4.68
C GLU A 320 -15.12 30.27 5.58
N THR A 321 -16.04 29.39 5.15
CA THR A 321 -17.27 29.09 5.91
C THR A 321 -17.09 27.91 6.87
N TYR A 322 -16.30 26.90 6.48
CA TYR A 322 -16.18 25.64 7.22
C TYR A 322 -14.79 25.40 7.86
N GLY A 323 -13.79 26.25 7.58
CA GLY A 323 -12.48 26.20 8.22
C GLY A 323 -11.87 24.80 8.33
N SER A 324 -11.48 24.40 9.54
CA SER A 324 -10.88 23.08 9.83
C SER A 324 -11.79 21.89 9.48
N LEU A 325 -13.12 22.05 9.51
CA LEU A 325 -14.05 20.99 9.12
C LEU A 325 -13.98 20.72 7.61
N GLY A 326 -13.81 21.77 6.81
CA GLY A 326 -13.61 21.64 5.35
C GLY A 326 -12.35 20.87 5.01
N ALA A 327 -11.25 21.13 5.73
CA ALA A 327 -9.99 20.40 5.57
C ALA A 327 -10.13 18.91 5.92
N ALA A 328 -10.82 18.59 7.01
CA ALA A 328 -11.09 17.21 7.41
C ALA A 328 -11.92 16.46 6.35
N ILE A 329 -13.02 17.07 5.87
CA ILE A 329 -13.87 16.49 4.82
C ILE A 329 -13.06 16.27 3.54
N GLY A 330 -12.27 17.26 3.11
CA GLY A 330 -11.42 17.13 1.92
C GLY A 330 -10.42 15.97 2.06
N PHE A 331 -9.79 15.81 3.21
CA PHE A 331 -8.88 14.70 3.47
C PHE A 331 -9.59 13.34 3.47
N MET A 332 -10.79 13.24 4.06
CA MET A 332 -11.61 12.02 4.00
C MET A 332 -11.98 11.67 2.54
N THR A 333 -12.41 12.66 1.75
CA THR A 333 -12.72 12.49 0.33
C THR A 333 -11.48 12.04 -0.44
N TRP A 334 -10.31 12.60 -0.15
CA TRP A 334 -9.05 12.21 -0.78
C TRP A 334 -8.68 10.73 -0.53
N ILE A 335 -8.79 10.28 0.73
CA ILE A 335 -8.54 8.87 1.07
C ILE A 335 -9.57 7.96 0.41
N TRP A 336 -10.84 8.37 0.41
CA TRP A 336 -11.91 7.60 -0.23
C TRP A 336 -11.68 7.40 -1.71
N ILE A 337 -11.40 8.47 -2.45
CA ILE A 337 -11.07 8.40 -3.88
C ILE A 337 -9.81 7.55 -4.11
N SER A 338 -8.76 7.76 -3.31
CA SER A 338 -7.52 6.98 -3.42
C SER A 338 -7.78 5.48 -3.20
N THR A 339 -8.60 5.14 -2.21
CA THR A 339 -8.97 3.76 -1.91
C THR A 339 -9.79 3.16 -3.03
N THR A 340 -10.76 3.90 -3.59
CA THR A 340 -11.52 3.46 -4.77
C THR A 340 -10.60 3.15 -5.94
N ILE A 341 -9.61 4.01 -6.23
CA ILE A 341 -8.63 3.76 -7.31
C ILE A 341 -7.84 2.47 -7.05
N VAL A 342 -7.40 2.25 -5.81
CA VAL A 342 -6.69 1.02 -5.43
C VAL A 342 -7.57 -0.22 -5.60
N LEU A 343 -8.86 -0.16 -5.23
CA LEU A 343 -9.77 -1.29 -5.41
C LEU A 343 -10.10 -1.54 -6.89
N VAL A 344 -10.29 -0.49 -7.70
CA VAL A 344 -10.48 -0.62 -9.15
C VAL A 344 -9.24 -1.21 -9.82
N GLY A 345 -8.03 -0.86 -9.38
CA GLY A 345 -6.80 -1.50 -9.84
C GLY A 345 -6.74 -2.99 -9.53
N ALA A 346 -7.25 -3.39 -8.36
CA ALA A 346 -7.39 -4.80 -8.00
C ALA A 346 -8.45 -5.51 -8.86
N GLU A 347 -9.57 -4.84 -9.17
CA GLU A 347 -10.65 -5.37 -10.02
C GLU A 347 -10.15 -5.61 -11.45
N ILE A 348 -9.33 -4.71 -11.98
CA ILE A 348 -8.68 -4.92 -13.29
C ILE A 348 -7.79 -6.16 -13.28
N ASN A 349 -7.02 -6.38 -12.19
CA ASN A 349 -6.21 -7.60 -12.03
C ASN A 349 -7.07 -8.86 -11.93
N ALA A 350 -8.13 -8.83 -11.14
CA ALA A 350 -9.11 -9.91 -11.02
C ALA A 350 -9.67 -10.28 -12.40
N GLU A 351 -10.12 -9.28 -13.15
CA GLU A 351 -10.79 -9.50 -14.44
C GLU A 351 -9.85 -9.87 -15.59
N MET A 352 -8.58 -9.47 -15.52
CA MET A 352 -7.55 -10.01 -16.42
C MET A 352 -7.32 -11.51 -16.19
N GLU A 353 -7.26 -11.94 -14.93
CA GLU A 353 -7.14 -13.37 -14.61
C GLU A 353 -8.40 -14.13 -15.04
N HIS A 354 -9.58 -13.55 -14.78
CA HIS A 354 -10.87 -14.12 -15.13
C HIS A 354 -11.09 -14.25 -16.65
N GLN A 355 -10.30 -13.55 -17.47
CA GLN A 355 -10.40 -13.62 -18.92
C GLN A 355 -9.85 -14.93 -19.50
N THR A 356 -8.89 -15.59 -18.84
CA THR A 356 -8.18 -16.75 -19.39
C THR A 356 -8.45 -18.06 -18.65
N GLU A 357 -8.47 -19.18 -19.38
CA GLU A 357 -8.48 -20.52 -18.78
C GLU A 357 -7.09 -20.98 -18.31
N VAL A 358 -6.02 -20.32 -18.75
CA VAL A 358 -4.64 -20.65 -18.40
C VAL A 358 -4.38 -20.31 -16.94
N ASP A 359 -3.61 -21.16 -16.25
CA ASP A 359 -3.30 -20.95 -14.83
C ASP A 359 -2.45 -19.69 -14.62
N THR A 360 -3.03 -18.73 -13.90
CA THR A 360 -2.42 -17.44 -13.56
C THR A 360 -1.67 -17.48 -12.24
N THR A 361 -1.80 -18.56 -11.46
CA THR A 361 -1.21 -18.71 -10.12
C THR A 361 0.23 -19.24 -10.17
N VAL A 362 0.94 -19.13 -9.05
CA VAL A 362 2.31 -19.67 -8.91
C VAL A 362 2.29 -21.15 -8.52
N GLY A 363 3.29 -21.89 -8.99
CA GLY A 363 3.45 -23.33 -8.69
C GLY A 363 3.32 -24.18 -9.95
N ALA A 364 3.07 -25.48 -9.74
CA ALA A 364 2.74 -26.40 -10.82
C ALA A 364 1.37 -26.03 -11.42
N GLU A 365 1.18 -26.22 -12.72
CA GLU A 365 -0.08 -25.90 -13.38
C GLU A 365 -1.23 -26.75 -12.83
N GLN A 366 -2.30 -26.08 -12.42
CA GLN A 366 -3.50 -26.71 -11.87
C GLN A 366 -4.70 -26.51 -12.80
N PRO A 367 -5.60 -27.51 -12.90
CA PRO A 367 -6.83 -27.36 -13.67
C PRO A 367 -7.78 -26.33 -13.03
N LEU A 368 -8.64 -25.73 -13.84
CA LEU A 368 -9.73 -24.87 -13.38
C LEU A 368 -10.55 -25.54 -12.26
N GLY A 369 -10.84 -24.79 -11.20
CA GLY A 369 -11.60 -25.22 -10.02
C GLY A 369 -10.74 -25.77 -8.89
N THR A 370 -9.41 -25.77 -9.03
CA THR A 370 -8.47 -26.33 -8.03
C THR A 370 -7.37 -25.37 -7.59
N ARG A 371 -7.32 -24.15 -8.16
CA ARG A 371 -6.24 -23.19 -7.97
C ARG A 371 -6.34 -22.38 -6.67
N ASP A 372 -7.36 -22.61 -5.84
CA ASP A 372 -7.67 -21.82 -4.62
C ASP A 372 -7.67 -20.31 -4.90
N ALA A 373 -8.19 -19.95 -6.08
CA ALA A 373 -8.24 -18.59 -6.59
C ALA A 373 -9.38 -18.48 -7.57
N ARG A 374 -10.48 -17.88 -7.13
CA ARG A 374 -11.75 -17.85 -7.85
C ARG A 374 -11.63 -17.30 -9.27
N MET A 375 -11.01 -16.13 -9.41
CA MET A 375 -10.80 -15.48 -10.71
C MET A 375 -9.85 -16.26 -11.62
N ALA A 376 -9.08 -17.20 -11.07
CA ALA A 376 -8.29 -18.13 -11.86
C ALA A 376 -9.00 -19.47 -12.07
N ASP A 377 -10.08 -19.78 -11.35
CA ASP A 377 -10.80 -21.05 -11.39
C ASP A 377 -12.05 -21.03 -12.29
N THR A 378 -12.50 -19.84 -12.68
CA THR A 378 -13.62 -19.62 -13.60
C THR A 378 -13.19 -18.78 -14.81
N VAL A 379 -14.03 -18.76 -15.85
CA VAL A 379 -13.85 -17.91 -17.03
C VAL A 379 -15.02 -16.93 -17.11
N GLY A 380 -14.72 -15.64 -17.12
CA GLY A 380 -15.71 -14.56 -17.08
C GLY A 380 -16.55 -14.52 -18.35
N ALA A 381 -17.85 -14.28 -18.20
CA ALA A 381 -18.76 -14.19 -19.32
C ALA A 381 -18.34 -13.08 -20.31
N ALA A 382 -18.58 -13.33 -21.59
CA ALA A 382 -18.47 -12.32 -22.63
C ALA A 382 -19.51 -11.20 -22.43
N ARG A 383 -19.14 -9.94 -22.72
CA ARG A 383 -20.05 -8.79 -22.72
C ARG A 383 -20.06 -7.99 -24.03
#